data_AF-A0A2T3NCH1-F1
#
_entry.id   AF-A0A2T3NCH1-F1
#
_cell.length_a   1.000
_cell.length_b   1.000
_cell.length_c   1.000
_cell.angle_alpha   90.00
_cell.angle_beta   90.00
_cell.angle_gamma   90.00
#
_symmetry.space_group_name_H-M   'P 1'
#
loop_
_entity.id
_entity.type
_entity.pdbx_description
1 polymer ?
#
loop_
_entity_poly.entity_id
_entity_poly.type
_entity_poly.pdbx_seq_one_letter_code
_entity_poly.pdbx_strand_id
1 'polypeptide(L)'
;MIRRQLPLAPIAVLLLLAGCASDPSSAPTPEEEALTTPVVTTSSGKMQAFMLRGQVILGHESRSIQPCGSNQQYWLHLPAGDLPAANAVTPPGYEPMYGEFIGYLEPAPEEGFAADYDARFNVKQINLLSAEMRQGCQQPPRKTRAFGNEPGWSIEVAGDTASLNRISYPTEQQTITSRDIRSGQQIYKGRDFTLTMTQAQCNDTMSDALFGWQSTLTWQGIEYTGCATLGATDVTQHWVGSYQGHSELGATVLTTTLNLLPDHSAVTEYSYSDGQPGLKEKGFWQQAGDGKVKVTMAQYQGRRLISERLFTREDGQLTTRQEVINGETYELGDSGLILDKQSPIQD
;
A
#
# COMPACT_ATOMS: atom_id res chain seq x y z
N MET A 1 -73.23 -1.16 62.20
CA MET A 1 -72.25 -1.41 63.29
C MET A 1 -70.92 -1.80 62.67
N ILE A 2 -69.88 -1.00 62.92
CA ILE A 2 -68.50 -1.34 63.28
C ILE A 2 -67.77 -2.52 62.58
N ARG A 3 -66.60 -2.16 61.99
CA ARG A 3 -65.31 -2.90 61.75
C ARG A 3 -65.30 -4.08 60.77
N ARG A 4 -64.56 -3.96 59.66
CA ARG A 4 -63.11 -4.24 59.44
C ARG A 4 -62.74 -5.72 59.58
N GLN A 5 -62.27 -6.35 58.50
CA GLN A 5 -60.88 -6.78 58.29
C GLN A 5 -60.65 -7.36 56.87
N LEU A 6 -59.55 -6.95 56.25
CA LEU A 6 -58.85 -7.52 55.07
C LEU A 6 -58.13 -8.85 55.46
N PRO A 7 -57.36 -9.56 54.60
CA PRO A 7 -57.20 -9.54 53.13
C PRO A 7 -57.15 -10.97 52.48
N LEU A 8 -57.22 -11.07 51.15
CA LEU A 8 -56.47 -12.09 50.39
C LEU A 8 -56.31 -11.64 48.92
N ALA A 9 -55.05 -11.61 48.47
CA ALA A 9 -54.59 -11.42 47.09
C ALA A 9 -54.49 -12.80 46.39
N PRO A 10 -53.92 -12.94 45.18
CA PRO A 10 -54.12 -12.23 43.91
C PRO A 10 -54.28 -13.22 42.73
N ILE A 11 -54.95 -12.88 41.63
CA ILE A 11 -54.61 -13.40 40.28
C ILE A 11 -54.86 -12.30 39.25
N ALA A 12 -53.78 -11.65 38.82
CA ALA A 12 -53.78 -10.75 37.68
C ALA A 12 -53.38 -11.56 36.43
N VAL A 13 -54.29 -11.63 35.46
CA VAL A 13 -54.00 -12.09 34.10
C VAL A 13 -53.48 -10.87 33.33
N LEU A 14 -52.17 -10.81 33.07
CA LEU A 14 -51.58 -9.83 32.16
C LEU A 14 -51.52 -10.41 30.74
N LEU A 15 -52.24 -9.76 29.83
CA LEU A 15 -52.07 -9.85 28.39
C LEU A 15 -50.69 -9.29 28.01
N LEU A 16 -49.82 -10.12 27.48
CA LEU A 16 -48.57 -9.70 26.85
C LEU A 16 -48.85 -9.35 25.38
N LEU A 17 -48.87 -8.05 25.10
CA LEU A 17 -48.71 -7.50 23.75
C LEU A 17 -47.25 -7.73 23.32
N ALA A 18 -47.04 -8.55 22.30
CA ALA A 18 -45.76 -8.62 21.59
C ALA A 18 -45.62 -7.36 20.72
N GLY A 19 -44.94 -6.35 21.25
CA GLY A 19 -44.40 -5.25 20.45
C GLY A 19 -43.03 -5.66 19.92
N CYS A 20 -42.86 -5.67 18.60
CA CYS A 20 -41.54 -5.74 17.97
C CYS A 20 -40.81 -4.43 18.28
N ALA A 21 -39.91 -4.45 19.26
CA ALA A 21 -38.88 -3.43 19.39
C ALA A 21 -37.86 -3.70 18.26
N SER A 22 -37.91 -2.88 17.22
CA SER A 22 -36.83 -2.76 16.27
C SER A 22 -35.65 -2.09 16.99
N ASP A 23 -34.63 -2.88 17.31
CA ASP A 23 -33.34 -2.38 17.78
C ASP A 23 -32.82 -1.31 16.81
N PRO A 24 -32.30 -0.17 17.30
CA PRO A 24 -31.53 0.72 16.46
C PRO A 24 -30.28 -0.04 16.04
N SER A 25 -30.27 -0.49 14.78
CA SER A 25 -29.11 -0.96 14.05
C SER A 25 -27.92 -0.12 14.46
N SER A 26 -26.97 -0.72 15.18
CA SER A 26 -25.63 -0.18 15.36
C SER A 26 -25.15 0.21 13.97
N ALA A 27 -24.98 1.51 13.74
CA ALA A 27 -24.32 1.99 12.55
C ALA A 27 -22.96 1.27 12.48
N PRO A 28 -22.55 0.74 11.32
CA PRO A 28 -21.18 0.32 11.19
C PRO A 28 -20.30 1.54 11.50
N THR A 29 -19.44 1.39 12.50
CA THR A 29 -18.25 2.21 12.69
C THR A 29 -17.61 2.41 11.32
N PRO A 30 -17.15 3.62 10.94
CA PRO A 30 -16.38 3.82 9.72
C PRO A 30 -15.10 2.98 9.83
N GLU A 31 -15.17 1.77 9.32
CA GLU A 31 -14.05 0.89 9.10
C GLU A 31 -13.28 1.52 7.96
N GLU A 32 -12.25 2.29 8.35
CA GLU A 32 -11.04 2.60 7.60
C GLU A 32 -11.19 2.39 6.08
N GLU A 33 -11.72 3.42 5.40
CA GLU A 33 -11.81 3.48 3.93
C GLU A 33 -10.42 3.25 3.34
N ALA A 34 -10.15 2.01 2.94
CA ALA A 34 -8.95 1.64 2.22
C ALA A 34 -8.83 2.56 0.99
N LEU A 35 -7.72 3.28 0.91
CA LEU A 35 -7.20 3.79 -0.35
C LEU A 35 -7.08 2.59 -1.29
N THR A 36 -8.10 2.34 -2.10
CA THR A 36 -8.13 1.22 -3.02
C THR A 36 -7.17 1.52 -4.15
N THR A 37 -5.91 1.15 -3.96
CA THR A 37 -5.01 0.98 -5.09
C THR A 37 -5.61 -0.07 -6.04
N PRO A 38 -5.25 -0.07 -7.33
CA PRO A 38 -5.85 -1.01 -8.27
C PRO A 38 -5.31 -2.45 -8.05
N VAL A 39 -6.20 -3.44 -8.08
CA VAL A 39 -5.80 -4.85 -8.23
C VAL A 39 -5.39 -5.09 -9.69
N VAL A 40 -4.17 -5.57 -9.91
CA VAL A 40 -3.59 -5.91 -11.20
C VAL A 40 -3.56 -7.44 -11.35
N THR A 41 -3.95 -7.96 -12.51
CA THR A 41 -3.73 -9.38 -12.82
C THR A 41 -2.37 -9.52 -13.51
N THR A 42 -1.48 -10.33 -12.94
CA THR A 42 -0.17 -10.68 -13.51
C THR A 42 -0.18 -12.14 -13.95
N SER A 43 0.89 -12.60 -14.61
CA SER A 43 1.13 -14.02 -14.89
C SER A 43 1.15 -14.89 -13.63
N SER A 44 1.31 -14.27 -12.46
CA SER A 44 1.57 -14.92 -11.19
C SER A 44 0.46 -14.67 -10.15
N GLY A 45 -0.69 -14.12 -10.59
CA GLY A 45 -1.91 -13.95 -9.78
C GLY A 45 -2.46 -12.51 -9.78
N LYS A 46 -3.48 -12.26 -8.94
CA LYS A 46 -3.95 -10.88 -8.68
C LYS A 46 -3.04 -10.23 -7.63
N MET A 47 -2.38 -9.14 -8.01
CA MET A 47 -1.53 -8.33 -7.12
C MET A 47 -2.19 -7.00 -6.83
N GLN A 48 -2.12 -6.56 -5.59
CA GLN A 48 -2.52 -5.23 -5.19
C GLN A 48 -1.37 -4.27 -5.52
N ALA A 49 -1.61 -3.27 -6.38
CA ALA A 49 -0.59 -2.25 -6.61
C ALA A 49 -0.37 -1.44 -5.31
N PHE A 50 0.84 -0.91 -5.13
CA PHE A 50 1.20 -0.15 -3.94
C PHE A 50 1.99 1.11 -4.33
N MET A 51 2.01 2.08 -3.41
CA MET A 51 2.77 3.31 -3.56
C MET A 51 4.23 3.06 -3.17
N LEU A 52 5.17 3.29 -4.07
CA LEU A 52 6.60 3.24 -3.80
C LEU A 52 7.21 4.63 -4.01
N ARG A 53 7.88 5.14 -2.98
CA ARG A 53 8.64 6.39 -3.05
C ARG A 53 10.12 6.12 -2.86
N GLY A 54 10.96 6.84 -3.60
CA GLY A 54 12.38 6.53 -3.62
C GLY A 54 13.23 7.52 -4.40
N GLN A 55 14.54 7.27 -4.35
CA GLN A 55 15.49 7.87 -5.26
C GLN A 55 15.42 7.14 -6.60
N VAL A 56 15.38 7.89 -7.69
CA VAL A 56 15.18 7.39 -9.04
C VAL A 56 16.37 7.75 -9.91
N ILE A 57 16.90 6.79 -10.63
CA ILE A 57 17.87 7.02 -11.69
C ILE A 57 17.22 6.56 -13.00
N LEU A 58 17.14 7.46 -13.98
CA LEU A 58 16.65 7.15 -15.32
C LEU A 58 17.77 7.39 -16.34
N GLY A 59 18.06 6.36 -17.11
CA GLY A 59 19.10 6.38 -18.12
C GLY A 59 18.88 5.36 -19.23
N HIS A 60 19.80 5.35 -20.20
CA HIS A 60 19.74 4.40 -21.32
C HIS A 60 19.92 2.96 -20.85
N GLU A 61 20.83 2.73 -19.89
CA GLU A 61 21.22 1.39 -19.42
C GLU A 61 20.96 1.19 -17.91
N SER A 62 20.57 2.24 -17.20
CA SER A 62 20.24 2.18 -15.78
C SER A 62 18.87 2.81 -15.54
N ARG A 63 17.92 2.03 -15.04
CA ARG A 63 16.60 2.49 -14.62
C ARG A 63 16.29 1.87 -13.29
N SER A 64 16.48 2.61 -12.22
CA SER A 64 16.29 2.08 -10.87
C SER A 64 15.46 2.99 -9.99
N ILE A 65 14.81 2.36 -9.02
CA ILE A 65 14.25 3.02 -7.85
C ILE A 65 14.83 2.38 -6.59
N GLN A 66 15.41 3.20 -5.73
CA GLN A 66 15.82 2.83 -4.38
C GLN A 66 14.77 3.36 -3.41
N PRO A 67 13.97 2.49 -2.76
CA PRO A 67 12.96 2.92 -1.80
C PRO A 67 13.59 3.79 -0.69
N CYS A 68 12.88 4.84 -0.28
CA CYS A 68 13.40 5.74 0.75
C CYS A 68 13.72 4.97 2.04
N GLY A 69 14.91 5.20 2.60
CA GLY A 69 15.36 4.53 3.83
C GLY A 69 15.90 3.10 3.63
N SER A 70 16.05 2.64 2.39
CA SER A 70 16.57 1.31 2.08
C SER A 70 17.85 1.37 1.24
N ASN A 71 18.62 0.28 1.25
CA ASN A 71 19.70 0.00 0.31
C ASN A 71 19.27 -0.94 -0.84
N GLN A 72 18.06 -1.49 -0.77
CA GLN A 72 17.46 -2.29 -1.84
C GLN A 72 17.21 -1.41 -3.05
N GLN A 73 17.42 -1.97 -4.24
CA GLN A 73 17.02 -1.32 -5.48
C GLN A 73 16.15 -2.26 -6.30
N TYR A 74 15.24 -1.67 -7.08
CA TYR A 74 14.44 -2.37 -8.06
C TYR A 74 14.66 -1.77 -9.44
N TRP A 75 14.62 -2.61 -10.46
CA TRP A 75 14.58 -2.11 -11.83
C TRP A 75 13.27 -1.39 -12.08
N LEU A 76 13.32 -0.11 -12.40
CA LEU A 76 12.15 0.73 -12.63
C LEU A 76 11.67 0.57 -14.08
N HIS A 77 10.49 -0.01 -14.25
CA HIS A 77 9.88 -0.20 -15.56
C HIS A 77 8.69 0.75 -15.74
N LEU A 78 8.93 1.84 -16.47
CA LEU A 78 7.90 2.80 -16.88
C LEU A 78 7.18 2.33 -18.16
N PRO A 79 5.86 2.51 -18.28
CA PRO A 79 5.15 2.33 -19.53
C PRO A 79 5.74 3.17 -20.66
N ALA A 80 5.75 2.64 -21.88
CA ALA A 80 6.35 3.32 -23.03
C ALA A 80 5.77 4.73 -23.30
N GLY A 81 4.49 4.93 -23.02
CA GLY A 81 3.82 6.23 -23.14
C GLY A 81 4.27 7.28 -22.12
N ASP A 82 4.82 6.85 -20.98
CA ASP A 82 5.30 7.75 -19.93
C ASP A 82 6.76 8.17 -20.13
N LEU A 83 7.54 7.39 -20.90
CA LEU A 83 8.96 7.64 -21.10
C LEU A 83 9.29 9.03 -21.66
N PRO A 84 8.57 9.59 -22.67
CA PRO A 84 8.90 10.92 -23.18
C PRO A 84 8.80 12.01 -22.10
N ALA A 85 7.74 11.98 -21.30
CA ALA A 85 7.53 12.96 -20.23
C ALA A 85 8.53 12.77 -19.07
N ALA A 86 8.82 11.52 -18.69
CA ALA A 86 9.81 11.23 -17.67
C ALA A 86 11.23 11.66 -18.10
N ASN A 87 11.59 11.41 -19.37
CA ASN A 87 12.87 11.83 -19.92
C ASN A 87 13.00 13.37 -19.99
N ALA A 88 11.89 14.09 -20.22
CA ALA A 88 11.91 15.56 -20.27
C ALA A 88 12.25 16.21 -18.93
N VAL A 89 11.95 15.55 -17.81
CA VAL A 89 12.31 16.02 -16.44
C VAL A 89 13.59 15.37 -15.91
N THR A 90 14.20 14.44 -16.65
CA THR A 90 15.40 13.74 -16.22
C THR A 90 16.64 14.62 -16.38
N PRO A 91 17.39 14.89 -15.29
CA PRO A 91 18.61 15.68 -15.39
C PRO A 91 19.70 14.91 -16.17
N PRO A 92 20.61 15.63 -16.85
CA PRO A 92 21.74 14.98 -17.53
C PRO A 92 22.65 14.26 -16.53
N GLY A 93 23.39 13.26 -17.01
CA GLY A 93 24.43 12.59 -16.20
C GLY A 93 23.94 11.59 -15.16
N TYR A 94 22.70 11.10 -15.27
CA TYR A 94 22.10 10.12 -14.36
C TYR A 94 22.03 10.59 -12.90
N GLU A 95 21.83 11.90 -12.68
CA GLU A 95 21.64 12.43 -11.34
C GLU A 95 20.35 11.87 -10.71
N PRO A 96 20.38 11.48 -9.42
CA PRO A 96 19.20 10.97 -8.74
C PRO A 96 18.08 12.01 -8.66
N MET A 97 16.88 11.59 -9.02
CA MET A 97 15.62 12.31 -8.81
C MET A 97 14.87 11.71 -7.63
N TYR A 98 13.82 12.40 -7.18
CA TYR A 98 12.84 11.81 -6.29
C TYR A 98 11.60 11.40 -7.07
N GLY A 99 11.11 10.19 -6.81
CA GLY A 99 9.92 9.66 -7.46
C GLY A 99 8.95 9.00 -6.48
N GLU A 100 7.68 9.05 -6.85
CA GLU A 100 6.54 8.41 -6.20
C GLU A 100 5.74 7.71 -7.30
N PHE A 101 5.55 6.40 -7.19
CA PHE A 101 4.91 5.59 -8.23
C PHE A 101 3.94 4.61 -7.62
N ILE A 102 2.87 4.32 -8.35
CA ILE A 102 1.96 3.23 -8.03
C ILE A 102 2.25 2.10 -9.00
N GLY A 103 2.53 0.91 -8.47
CA GLY A 103 2.99 -0.21 -9.28
C GLY A 103 2.97 -1.53 -8.52
N TYR A 104 3.62 -2.53 -9.10
CA TYR A 104 3.73 -3.87 -8.53
C TYR A 104 5.08 -4.50 -8.92
N LEU A 105 5.52 -5.48 -8.15
CA LEU A 105 6.78 -6.19 -8.36
C LEU A 105 6.57 -7.49 -9.15
N GLU A 106 7.53 -7.78 -10.00
CA GLU A 106 7.72 -9.08 -10.65
C GLU A 106 9.19 -9.49 -10.51
N PRO A 107 9.52 -10.78 -10.62
CA PRO A 107 10.90 -11.19 -10.77
C PRO A 107 11.57 -10.41 -11.91
N ALA A 108 12.80 -9.97 -11.70
CA ALA A 108 13.60 -9.43 -12.78
C ALA A 108 13.69 -10.44 -13.94
N PRO A 109 13.92 -10.02 -15.19
CA PRO A 109 14.23 -10.95 -16.28
C PRO A 109 15.55 -11.70 -16.02
N GLU A 110 15.77 -12.80 -16.74
CA GLU A 110 17.03 -13.57 -16.65
C GLU A 110 18.20 -12.88 -17.36
N GLU A 111 17.91 -12.04 -18.36
CA GLU A 111 18.90 -11.37 -19.19
C GLU A 111 18.64 -9.85 -19.27
N GLY A 112 19.66 -9.11 -19.70
CA GLY A 112 19.63 -7.66 -19.87
C GLY A 112 19.94 -6.87 -18.59
N PHE A 113 19.89 -5.54 -18.67
CA PHE A 113 20.27 -4.63 -17.58
C PHE A 113 19.49 -4.82 -16.27
N ALA A 114 18.29 -5.39 -16.36
CA ALA A 114 17.46 -5.63 -15.19
C ALA A 114 17.81 -6.95 -14.46
N ALA A 115 18.65 -7.82 -15.04
CA ALA A 115 18.91 -9.16 -14.52
C ALA A 115 19.62 -9.19 -13.16
N ASP A 116 20.38 -8.14 -12.83
CA ASP A 116 21.12 -8.00 -11.57
C ASP A 116 20.26 -7.55 -10.39
N TYR A 117 18.97 -7.29 -10.61
CA TYR A 117 18.02 -6.88 -9.57
C TYR A 117 17.20 -8.09 -9.09
N ASP A 118 16.81 -8.09 -7.82
CA ASP A 118 15.91 -9.12 -7.29
C ASP A 118 14.51 -9.04 -7.92
N ALA A 119 14.09 -7.82 -8.27
CA ALA A 119 12.78 -7.56 -8.85
C ALA A 119 12.76 -6.35 -9.79
N ARG A 120 11.78 -6.40 -10.70
CA ARG A 120 11.35 -5.28 -11.51
C ARG A 120 10.10 -4.65 -10.90
N PHE A 121 10.14 -3.35 -10.66
CA PHE A 121 8.97 -2.57 -10.29
C PHE A 121 8.26 -2.06 -11.55
N ASN A 122 7.13 -2.68 -11.87
CA ASN A 122 6.30 -2.31 -13.00
C ASN A 122 5.37 -1.15 -12.60
N VAL A 123 5.63 0.03 -13.15
CA VAL A 123 4.84 1.22 -12.88
C VAL A 123 3.51 1.12 -13.61
N LYS A 124 2.42 1.26 -12.85
CA LYS A 124 1.06 1.46 -13.38
C LYS A 124 0.75 2.94 -13.54
N GLN A 125 1.32 3.76 -12.67
CA GLN A 125 1.08 5.19 -12.66
C GLN A 125 2.23 5.94 -11.98
N ILE A 126 2.67 7.02 -12.59
CA ILE A 126 3.50 8.04 -11.94
C ILE A 126 2.61 8.85 -11.00
N ASN A 127 2.99 9.03 -9.74
CA ASN A 127 2.34 9.99 -8.83
C ASN A 127 3.09 11.33 -8.87
N LEU A 128 4.41 11.26 -8.71
CA LEU A 128 5.35 12.37 -8.87
C LEU A 128 6.69 11.83 -9.41
N LEU A 129 7.33 12.59 -10.29
CA LEU A 129 8.77 12.48 -10.55
C LEU A 129 9.35 13.89 -10.56
N SER A 130 10.42 14.16 -9.80
CA SER A 130 10.98 15.52 -9.69
C SER A 130 12.50 15.51 -9.52
N ALA A 131 13.18 16.34 -10.32
CA ALA A 131 14.61 16.59 -10.22
C ALA A 131 14.97 17.63 -9.14
N GLU A 132 14.02 18.49 -8.77
CA GLU A 132 14.19 19.52 -7.73
C GLU A 132 14.09 18.95 -6.32
N MET A 133 13.23 17.93 -6.13
CA MET A 133 13.00 17.31 -4.83
C MET A 133 14.10 16.31 -4.43
N ARG A 134 15.38 16.64 -4.61
CA ARG A 134 16.52 15.75 -4.32
C ARG A 134 16.55 15.22 -2.89
N GLN A 135 16.00 16.00 -1.95
CA GLN A 135 15.86 15.60 -0.54
C GLN A 135 14.48 15.01 -0.19
N GLY A 136 13.73 14.53 -1.17
CA GLY A 136 12.38 14.01 -0.97
C GLY A 136 12.34 12.87 0.04
N CYS A 137 13.32 11.96 0.01
CA CYS A 137 13.38 10.83 0.95
C CYS A 137 13.65 11.21 2.41
N GLN A 138 14.21 12.40 2.70
CA GLN A 138 14.36 12.89 4.07
C GLN A 138 13.06 13.52 4.61
N GLN A 139 12.07 13.77 3.73
CA GLN A 139 10.79 14.34 4.12
C GLN A 139 9.76 13.25 4.41
N PRO A 140 8.83 13.47 5.35
CA PRO A 140 7.72 12.55 5.56
C PRO A 140 6.89 12.38 4.28
N PRO A 141 6.17 11.25 4.11
CA PRO A 141 5.27 11.07 3.00
C PRO A 141 4.28 12.25 2.91
N ARG A 142 4.20 12.85 1.71
CA ARG A 142 3.26 13.95 1.47
C ARG A 142 1.84 13.41 1.48
N LYS A 143 0.91 14.26 1.89
CA LYS A 143 -0.52 13.97 1.82
C LYS A 143 -1.04 14.20 0.40
N THR A 144 -2.27 13.74 0.15
CA THR A 144 -2.97 14.04 -1.10
C THR A 144 -3.11 15.56 -1.23
N ARG A 145 -2.71 16.10 -2.38
CA ARG A 145 -2.69 17.55 -2.63
C ARG A 145 -3.04 17.84 -4.09
N ALA A 146 -3.76 18.92 -4.31
CA ALA A 146 -3.94 19.54 -5.62
C ALA A 146 -3.49 21.01 -5.59
N PHE A 147 -3.05 21.55 -6.72
CA PHE A 147 -2.50 22.90 -6.81
C PHE A 147 -2.51 23.43 -8.23
N GLY A 148 -2.46 24.75 -8.39
CA GLY A 148 -2.31 25.42 -9.69
C GLY A 148 -1.81 26.85 -9.53
N ASN A 149 -1.36 27.44 -10.64
CA ASN A 149 -0.53 28.64 -10.61
C ASN A 149 -1.28 29.95 -10.86
N GLU A 150 -2.38 29.92 -11.60
CA GLU A 150 -3.10 31.14 -12.00
C GLU A 150 -4.62 31.00 -11.82
N PRO A 151 -5.21 31.62 -10.78
CA PRO A 151 -4.53 32.22 -9.62
C PRO A 151 -3.76 31.16 -8.80
N GLY A 152 -2.75 31.54 -8.01
CA GLY A 152 -2.00 30.58 -7.19
C GLY A 152 -2.85 29.98 -6.07
N TRP A 153 -3.03 28.65 -6.10
CA TRP A 153 -3.84 27.91 -5.13
C TRP A 153 -3.24 26.54 -4.80
N SER A 154 -3.54 26.02 -3.61
CA SER A 154 -3.35 24.61 -3.31
C SER A 154 -4.31 24.11 -2.23
N ILE A 155 -4.73 22.86 -2.34
CA ILE A 155 -5.58 22.19 -1.37
C ILE A 155 -4.90 20.91 -0.90
N GLU A 156 -4.86 20.68 0.41
CA GLU A 156 -4.38 19.44 1.02
C GLU A 156 -5.56 18.67 1.63
N VAL A 157 -5.58 17.35 1.43
CA VAL A 157 -6.53 16.43 2.05
C VAL A 157 -5.82 15.63 3.14
N ALA A 158 -6.31 15.74 4.37
CA ALA A 158 -5.76 15.06 5.54
C ALA A 158 -6.90 14.53 6.42
N GLY A 159 -7.05 13.20 6.50
CA GLY A 159 -8.21 12.60 7.17
C GLY A 159 -9.51 13.14 6.59
N ASP A 160 -10.40 13.63 7.45
CA ASP A 160 -11.69 14.24 7.08
C ASP A 160 -11.61 15.74 6.83
N THR A 161 -10.42 16.32 6.65
CA THR A 161 -10.25 17.76 6.45
C THR A 161 -9.62 18.08 5.09
N ALA A 162 -10.23 19.03 4.38
CA ALA A 162 -9.65 19.67 3.20
C ALA A 162 -9.22 21.11 3.55
N SER A 163 -7.95 21.43 3.32
CA SER A 163 -7.35 22.73 3.66
C SER A 163 -6.92 23.49 2.40
N LEU A 164 -7.64 24.55 2.04
CA LEU A 164 -7.35 25.41 0.90
C LEU A 164 -6.43 26.57 1.31
N ASN A 165 -5.35 26.74 0.56
CA ASN A 165 -4.40 27.84 0.66
C ASN A 165 -4.40 28.64 -0.64
N ARG A 166 -4.48 29.96 -0.53
CA ARG A 166 -4.40 30.90 -1.65
C ARG A 166 -3.48 32.04 -1.28
N ILE A 167 -2.76 32.57 -2.26
CA ILE A 167 -1.89 33.73 -2.04
C ILE A 167 -2.72 34.89 -1.49
N SER A 168 -2.25 35.53 -0.42
CA SER A 168 -2.91 36.67 0.24
C SER A 168 -4.24 36.38 0.97
N TYR A 169 -4.65 35.12 1.10
CA TYR A 169 -5.83 34.73 1.90
C TYR A 169 -5.43 33.81 3.06
N PRO A 170 -6.15 33.84 4.20
CA PRO A 170 -5.96 32.85 5.25
C PRO A 170 -6.32 31.45 4.74
N THR A 171 -5.70 30.42 5.33
CA THR A 171 -6.06 29.03 5.07
C THR A 171 -7.51 28.78 5.46
N GLU A 172 -8.30 28.25 4.54
CA GLU A 172 -9.68 27.84 4.79
C GLU A 172 -9.75 26.32 4.91
N GLN A 173 -10.57 25.82 5.84
CA GLN A 173 -10.76 24.40 6.06
C GLN A 173 -12.23 24.03 5.93
N GLN A 174 -12.50 22.88 5.32
CA GLN A 174 -13.82 22.26 5.31
C GLN A 174 -13.72 20.77 5.62
N THR A 175 -14.74 20.25 6.28
CA THR A 175 -14.89 18.80 6.51
C THR A 175 -15.29 18.12 5.20
N ILE A 176 -14.62 17.00 4.92
CA ILE A 176 -14.98 16.06 3.85
C ILE A 176 -16.16 15.23 4.36
N THR A 177 -17.28 15.28 3.64
CA THR A 177 -18.50 14.54 3.96
C THR A 177 -18.71 13.31 3.09
N SER A 178 -18.00 13.23 1.96
CA SER A 178 -18.08 12.09 1.04
C SER A 178 -16.78 11.95 0.24
N ARG A 179 -16.40 10.70 0.00
CA ARG A 179 -15.31 10.29 -0.90
C ARG A 179 -15.85 9.34 -1.95
N ASP A 180 -15.45 9.54 -3.20
CA ASP A 180 -15.63 8.56 -4.28
C ASP A 180 -14.25 8.27 -4.88
N ILE A 181 -13.67 7.15 -4.47
CA ILE A 181 -12.30 6.73 -4.77
C ILE A 181 -12.38 5.54 -5.71
N ARG A 182 -11.89 5.71 -6.94
CA ARG A 182 -11.83 4.65 -7.95
C ARG A 182 -10.48 4.66 -8.64
N SER A 183 -10.17 3.56 -9.33
CA SER A 183 -9.01 3.53 -10.21
C SER A 183 -9.12 4.66 -11.25
N GLY A 184 -8.11 5.52 -11.30
CA GLY A 184 -8.05 6.65 -12.23
C GLY A 184 -8.84 7.90 -11.85
N GLN A 185 -9.64 7.90 -10.78
CA GLN A 185 -10.41 9.07 -10.35
C GLN A 185 -10.61 9.12 -8.83
N GLN A 186 -10.44 10.30 -8.25
CA GLN A 186 -10.69 10.58 -6.83
C GLN A 186 -11.58 11.82 -6.71
N ILE A 187 -12.68 11.70 -5.98
CA ILE A 187 -13.58 12.83 -5.73
C ILE A 187 -13.77 12.99 -4.24
N TYR A 188 -13.46 14.19 -3.73
CA TYR A 188 -13.71 14.59 -2.34
C TYR A 188 -14.77 15.68 -2.33
N LYS A 189 -15.79 15.53 -1.48
CA LYS A 189 -16.90 16.48 -1.35
C LYS A 189 -17.04 16.94 0.09
N GLY A 190 -17.42 18.20 0.26
CA GLY A 190 -17.85 18.78 1.53
C GLY A 190 -19.12 19.59 1.36
N ARG A 191 -19.38 20.51 2.28
CA ARG A 191 -20.57 21.36 2.25
C ARG A 191 -20.62 22.24 0.99
N ASP A 192 -19.55 22.98 0.73
CA ASP A 192 -19.47 23.95 -0.39
C ASP A 192 -18.18 23.75 -1.19
N PHE A 193 -17.70 22.50 -1.30
CA PHE A 193 -16.57 22.20 -2.17
C PHE A 193 -16.65 20.81 -2.82
N THR A 194 -15.99 20.69 -3.96
CA THR A 194 -15.72 19.42 -4.64
C THR A 194 -14.34 19.47 -5.25
N LEU A 195 -13.46 18.56 -4.84
CA LEU A 195 -12.17 18.31 -5.47
C LEU A 195 -12.28 17.04 -6.31
N THR A 196 -12.07 17.15 -7.61
CA THR A 196 -11.97 16.03 -8.54
C THR A 196 -10.53 15.91 -9.00
N MET A 197 -9.94 14.73 -8.86
CA MET A 197 -8.62 14.39 -9.36
C MET A 197 -8.76 13.26 -10.37
N THR A 198 -8.20 13.43 -11.56
CA THR A 198 -8.23 12.43 -12.64
C THR A 198 -6.82 12.04 -13.00
N GLN A 199 -6.58 10.74 -13.15
CA GLN A 199 -5.30 10.22 -13.59
C GLN A 199 -5.00 10.72 -15.01
N ALA A 200 -4.01 11.59 -15.10
CA ALA A 200 -3.52 12.16 -16.34
C ALA A 200 -2.20 12.87 -16.04
N GLN A 201 -1.24 12.77 -16.97
CA GLN A 201 -0.01 13.54 -16.84
C GLN A 201 -0.33 15.03 -16.75
N CYS A 202 0.31 15.67 -15.78
CA CYS A 202 0.22 17.11 -15.55
C CYS A 202 1.63 17.64 -15.38
N ASN A 203 1.98 18.63 -16.20
CA ASN A 203 3.25 19.33 -16.12
C ASN A 203 2.93 20.77 -15.75
N ASP A 204 3.42 21.20 -14.60
CA ASP A 204 3.47 22.61 -14.29
C ASP A 204 4.73 23.17 -14.96
N THR A 205 4.54 24.06 -15.93
CA THR A 205 5.60 24.70 -16.75
C THR A 205 6.69 25.40 -15.94
N MET A 206 6.50 25.56 -14.62
CA MET A 206 7.43 26.21 -13.70
C MET A 206 8.29 25.24 -12.86
N SER A 207 8.10 23.92 -12.98
CA SER A 207 8.83 22.93 -12.18
C SER A 207 9.48 21.86 -13.05
N ASP A 208 10.70 21.45 -12.71
CA ASP A 208 11.32 20.23 -13.25
C ASP A 208 10.68 18.99 -12.57
N ALA A 209 9.35 18.88 -12.71
CA ALA A 209 8.54 17.84 -12.11
C ALA A 209 7.39 17.40 -13.02
N LEU A 210 7.14 16.09 -12.99
CA LEU A 210 6.02 15.43 -13.66
C LEU A 210 5.04 14.94 -12.60
N PHE A 211 3.78 15.37 -12.71
CA PHE A 211 2.69 14.98 -11.81
C PHE A 211 1.75 14.00 -12.50
N GLY A 212 1.26 13.04 -11.72
CA GLY A 212 0.42 11.94 -12.18
C GLY A 212 -1.08 12.23 -12.34
N TRP A 213 -1.51 13.40 -11.87
CA TRP A 213 -2.92 13.73 -11.76
C TRP A 213 -3.19 15.16 -12.20
N GLN A 214 -4.32 15.32 -12.87
CA GLN A 214 -4.95 16.61 -13.08
C GLN A 214 -6.06 16.80 -12.04
N SER A 215 -6.38 18.06 -11.74
CA SER A 215 -7.37 18.41 -10.74
C SER A 215 -8.28 19.53 -11.19
N THR A 216 -9.54 19.43 -10.74
CA THR A 216 -10.52 20.50 -10.75
C THR A 216 -11.07 20.65 -9.34
N LEU A 217 -11.02 21.86 -8.81
CA LEU A 217 -11.57 22.22 -7.50
C LEU A 217 -12.67 23.24 -7.70
N THR A 218 -13.87 22.95 -7.20
CA THR A 218 -14.90 23.98 -6.96
C THR A 218 -14.90 24.28 -5.46
N TRP A 219 -14.66 25.53 -5.07
CA TRP A 219 -14.70 25.99 -3.68
C TRP A 219 -15.57 27.23 -3.56
N GLN A 220 -16.71 27.11 -2.85
CA GLN A 220 -17.68 28.19 -2.67
C GLN A 220 -18.11 28.83 -4.01
N GLY A 221 -18.27 28.01 -5.05
CA GLY A 221 -18.65 28.45 -6.40
C GLY A 221 -17.52 28.95 -7.30
N ILE A 222 -16.28 29.03 -6.81
CA ILE A 222 -15.10 29.37 -7.62
C ILE A 222 -14.43 28.08 -8.11
N GLU A 223 -14.15 28.02 -9.41
CA GLU A 223 -13.47 26.88 -10.04
C GLU A 223 -11.97 27.14 -10.18
N TYR A 224 -11.17 26.11 -9.91
CA TYR A 224 -9.72 26.09 -10.08
C TYR A 224 -9.32 24.82 -10.82
N THR A 225 -8.27 24.92 -11.64
CA THR A 225 -7.68 23.78 -12.35
C THR A 225 -6.17 23.72 -12.09
N GLY A 226 -5.60 22.52 -12.14
CA GLY A 226 -4.16 22.36 -11.99
C GLY A 226 -3.73 20.90 -11.85
N CYS A 227 -2.55 20.68 -11.25
CA CYS A 227 -1.98 19.36 -11.03
C CYS A 227 -2.31 18.83 -9.64
N ALA A 228 -2.12 17.53 -9.44
CA ALA A 228 -2.30 16.90 -8.14
C ALA A 228 -1.37 15.69 -7.94
N THR A 229 -1.27 15.27 -6.68
CA THR A 229 -0.60 14.05 -6.23
C THR A 229 -1.46 13.36 -5.19
N LEU A 230 -1.53 12.04 -5.23
CA LEU A 230 -2.02 11.26 -4.10
C LEU A 230 -1.02 11.28 -2.95
N GLY A 231 -1.50 10.98 -1.76
CA GLY A 231 -0.65 10.76 -0.60
C GLY A 231 0.40 9.68 -0.89
N ALA A 232 1.66 9.96 -0.58
CA ALA A 232 2.81 9.10 -0.88
C ALA A 232 3.00 7.97 0.15
N THR A 233 1.91 7.54 0.80
CA THR A 233 1.90 6.50 1.81
C THR A 233 1.60 5.16 1.17
N ASP A 234 2.42 4.16 1.47
CA ASP A 234 2.11 2.77 1.16
C ASP A 234 1.16 2.19 2.22
N VAL A 235 -0.06 1.86 1.79
CA VAL A 235 -1.07 1.25 2.66
C VAL A 235 -0.81 -0.22 2.97
N THR A 236 0.11 -0.86 2.27
CA THR A 236 0.44 -2.28 2.48
C THR A 236 1.48 -2.49 3.58
N GLN A 237 2.06 -1.42 4.14
CA GLN A 237 3.08 -1.48 5.21
C GLN A 237 2.61 -2.22 6.48
N HIS A 238 1.30 -2.38 6.68
CA HIS A 238 0.76 -3.16 7.79
C HIS A 238 1.14 -4.66 7.73
N TRP A 239 1.65 -5.16 6.59
CA TRP A 239 2.23 -6.50 6.42
C TRP A 239 3.66 -6.62 6.95
N VAL A 240 4.39 -5.52 7.13
CA VAL A 240 5.77 -5.52 7.62
C VAL A 240 5.86 -6.21 8.99
N GLY A 241 6.92 -6.98 9.17
CA GLY A 241 7.21 -7.68 10.41
C GLY A 241 8.09 -8.91 10.22
N SER A 242 8.46 -9.51 11.35
CA SER A 242 9.08 -10.83 11.39
C SER A 242 8.02 -11.87 11.72
N TYR A 243 8.02 -12.98 11.00
CA TYR A 243 7.08 -14.09 11.17
C TYR A 243 7.89 -15.38 11.33
N GLN A 244 7.56 -16.20 12.32
CA GLN A 244 8.34 -17.39 12.62
C GLN A 244 7.45 -18.61 12.84
N GLY A 245 7.91 -19.76 12.35
CA GLY A 245 7.27 -21.05 12.55
C GLY A 245 8.28 -22.16 12.76
N HIS A 246 7.79 -23.29 13.24
CA HIS A 246 8.59 -24.47 13.54
C HIS A 246 8.01 -25.68 12.82
N SER A 247 8.88 -26.56 12.32
CA SER A 247 8.49 -27.82 11.70
C SER A 247 9.36 -28.96 12.23
N GLU A 248 8.72 -30.05 12.65
CA GLU A 248 9.39 -31.23 13.17
C GLU A 248 9.85 -32.12 12.00
N LEU A 249 11.16 -32.31 11.86
CA LEU A 249 11.80 -33.17 10.86
C LEU A 249 12.45 -34.37 11.57
N GLY A 250 11.63 -35.27 12.11
CA GLY A 250 12.09 -36.41 12.89
C GLY A 250 12.61 -35.96 14.27
N ALA A 251 13.93 -36.00 14.47
CA ALA A 251 14.56 -35.53 15.71
C ALA A 251 15.10 -34.09 15.62
N THR A 252 15.01 -33.47 14.43
CA THR A 252 15.49 -32.11 14.16
C THR A 252 14.29 -31.17 14.03
N VAL A 253 14.35 -30.01 14.68
CA VAL A 253 13.39 -28.92 14.50
C VAL A 253 13.96 -27.96 13.45
N LEU A 254 13.16 -27.65 12.43
CA LEU A 254 13.42 -26.57 11.49
C LEU A 254 12.67 -25.31 11.95
N THR A 255 13.41 -24.25 12.25
CA THR A 255 12.83 -22.92 12.47
C THR A 255 12.89 -22.14 11.16
N THR A 256 11.74 -21.67 10.70
CA THR A 256 11.62 -20.79 9.53
C THR A 256 11.27 -19.38 9.99
N THR A 257 12.11 -18.40 9.64
CA THR A 257 11.88 -16.98 9.94
C THR A 257 11.74 -16.20 8.64
N LEU A 258 10.58 -15.60 8.41
CA LEU A 258 10.28 -14.72 7.28
C LEU A 258 10.24 -13.26 7.76
N ASN A 259 11.09 -12.42 7.18
CA ASN A 259 11.07 -10.98 7.40
C ASN A 259 10.50 -10.29 6.17
N LEU A 260 9.40 -9.56 6.35
CA LEU A 260 8.81 -8.67 5.35
C LEU A 260 9.23 -7.24 5.70
N LEU A 261 10.09 -6.63 4.88
CA LEU A 261 10.70 -5.34 5.17
C LEU A 261 9.92 -4.16 4.54
N PRO A 262 10.02 -2.93 5.09
CA PRO A 262 9.28 -1.75 4.61
C PRO A 262 9.53 -1.37 3.15
N ASP A 263 10.66 -1.79 2.59
CA ASP A 263 11.06 -1.53 1.21
C ASP A 263 10.55 -2.58 0.22
N HIS A 264 9.60 -3.42 0.65
CA HIS A 264 9.08 -4.57 -0.08
C HIS A 264 10.07 -5.72 -0.31
N SER A 265 11.27 -5.67 0.27
CA SER A 265 12.18 -6.82 0.24
C SER A 265 11.74 -7.86 1.26
N ALA A 266 12.01 -9.12 0.96
CA ALA A 266 11.70 -10.25 1.81
C ALA A 266 12.95 -11.11 2.02
N VAL A 267 13.09 -11.62 3.24
CA VAL A 267 14.17 -12.54 3.60
C VAL A 267 13.57 -13.74 4.33
N THR A 268 13.83 -14.96 3.88
CA THR A 268 13.54 -16.17 4.66
C THR A 268 14.85 -16.80 5.12
N GLU A 269 14.93 -17.09 6.41
CA GLU A 269 16.04 -17.79 7.04
C GLU A 269 15.54 -19.10 7.65
N TYR A 270 16.33 -20.14 7.46
CA TYR A 270 16.06 -21.48 7.96
C TYR A 270 17.19 -21.88 8.91
N SER A 271 16.85 -22.34 10.11
CA SER A 271 17.81 -22.88 11.07
C SER A 271 17.38 -24.25 11.58
N TYR A 272 18.35 -25.11 11.84
CA TYR A 272 18.12 -26.49 12.28
C TYR A 272 18.61 -26.67 13.71
N SER A 273 17.81 -27.33 14.55
CA SER A 273 18.15 -27.56 15.97
C SER A 273 19.35 -28.49 16.18
N ASP A 274 19.72 -29.28 15.16
CA ASP A 274 20.85 -30.21 15.19
C ASP A 274 22.19 -29.55 14.80
N GLY A 275 22.20 -28.24 14.56
CA GLY A 275 23.39 -27.46 14.23
C GLY A 275 23.81 -27.56 12.76
N GLN A 276 23.00 -28.15 11.88
CA GLN A 276 23.24 -28.07 10.44
C GLN A 276 23.28 -26.60 9.98
N PRO A 277 24.09 -26.28 8.94
CA PRO A 277 24.16 -24.92 8.40
C PRO A 277 22.79 -24.42 7.97
N GLY A 278 22.44 -23.21 8.43
CA GLY A 278 21.20 -22.56 8.03
C GLY A 278 21.18 -22.14 6.55
N LEU A 279 19.99 -21.90 6.04
CA LEU A 279 19.77 -21.45 4.67
C LEU A 279 19.18 -20.04 4.67
N LYS A 280 19.44 -19.30 3.60
CA LYS A 280 18.93 -17.94 3.43
C LYS A 280 18.46 -17.70 2.00
N GLU A 281 17.27 -17.15 1.91
CA GLU A 281 16.62 -16.72 0.69
C GLU A 281 16.38 -15.22 0.74
N LYS A 282 16.48 -14.56 -0.42
CA LYS A 282 16.15 -13.15 -0.58
C LYS A 282 15.22 -12.96 -1.76
N GLY A 283 14.35 -11.98 -1.66
CA GLY A 283 13.46 -11.58 -2.73
C GLY A 283 12.57 -10.42 -2.28
N PHE A 284 11.28 -10.52 -2.58
CA PHE A 284 10.34 -9.43 -2.34
C PHE A 284 8.95 -9.93 -1.94
N TRP A 285 8.14 -9.01 -1.42
CA TRP A 285 6.75 -9.28 -1.06
C TRP A 285 5.80 -8.19 -1.56
N GLN A 286 4.56 -8.59 -1.80
CA GLN A 286 3.47 -7.69 -2.16
C GLN A 286 2.12 -8.28 -1.77
N GLN A 287 1.15 -7.42 -1.44
CA GLN A 287 -0.20 -7.86 -1.13
C GLN A 287 -0.85 -8.46 -2.39
N ALA A 288 -1.53 -9.60 -2.24
CA ALA A 288 -2.16 -10.36 -3.32
C ALA A 288 -3.70 -10.40 -3.18
N GLY A 289 -4.26 -9.28 -2.73
CA GLY A 289 -5.67 -9.12 -2.36
C GLY A 289 -5.90 -9.10 -0.85
N ASP A 290 -7.18 -9.08 -0.46
CA ASP A 290 -7.57 -9.00 0.95
C ASP A 290 -7.07 -10.22 1.73
N GLY A 291 -6.42 -9.95 2.86
CA GLY A 291 -5.88 -10.99 3.75
C GLY A 291 -4.79 -11.87 3.14
N LYS A 292 -4.22 -11.53 1.96
CA LYS A 292 -3.20 -12.35 1.29
C LYS A 292 -1.95 -11.57 0.98
N VAL A 293 -0.79 -12.21 1.18
CA VAL A 293 0.51 -11.66 0.78
C VAL A 293 1.27 -12.70 -0.04
N LYS A 294 1.81 -12.27 -1.17
CA LYS A 294 2.70 -13.07 -1.97
C LYS A 294 4.14 -12.73 -1.60
N VAL A 295 4.93 -13.75 -1.33
CA VAL A 295 6.37 -13.68 -1.13
C VAL A 295 7.02 -14.40 -2.30
N THR A 296 7.94 -13.71 -2.98
CA THR A 296 8.69 -14.26 -4.11
C THR A 296 10.17 -14.17 -3.78
N MET A 297 10.81 -15.32 -3.59
CA MET A 297 12.25 -15.41 -3.46
C MET A 297 12.88 -15.46 -4.85
N ALA A 298 13.92 -14.65 -5.03
CA ALA A 298 14.67 -14.52 -6.27
C ALA A 298 16.10 -15.09 -6.13
N GLN A 299 16.60 -15.22 -4.91
CA GLN A 299 17.91 -15.75 -4.59
C GLN A 299 17.83 -16.82 -3.49
N TYR A 300 18.53 -17.93 -3.70
CA TYR A 300 18.79 -19.00 -2.74
C TYR A 300 20.30 -19.21 -2.61
N GLN A 301 20.86 -19.02 -1.42
CA GLN A 301 22.31 -19.10 -1.18
C GLN A 301 23.16 -18.27 -2.18
N GLY A 302 22.65 -17.10 -2.58
CA GLY A 302 23.30 -16.20 -3.55
C GLY A 302 23.23 -16.66 -5.01
N ARG A 303 22.47 -17.73 -5.31
CA ARG A 303 22.16 -18.17 -6.68
C ARG A 303 20.72 -17.82 -7.01
N ARG A 304 20.47 -17.50 -8.26
CA ARG A 304 19.12 -17.19 -8.74
C ARG A 304 18.22 -18.43 -8.66
N LEU A 305 17.07 -18.28 -8.01
CA LEU A 305 16.01 -19.28 -7.93
C LEU A 305 14.70 -18.53 -7.71
N ILE A 306 13.69 -18.77 -8.57
CA ILE A 306 12.38 -18.16 -8.38
C ILE A 306 11.49 -19.12 -7.61
N SER A 307 11.14 -18.73 -6.39
CA SER A 307 10.23 -19.46 -5.53
C SER A 307 9.10 -18.57 -5.05
N GLU A 308 7.87 -19.01 -5.18
CA GLU A 308 6.68 -18.21 -4.88
C GLU A 308 5.80 -18.88 -3.82
N ARG A 309 5.47 -18.14 -2.76
CA ARG A 309 4.54 -18.55 -1.70
C ARG A 309 3.42 -17.53 -1.59
N LEU A 310 2.17 -18.00 -1.59
CA LEU A 310 0.99 -17.19 -1.35
C LEU A 310 0.45 -17.47 0.05
N PHE A 311 0.71 -16.56 0.98
CA PHE A 311 0.24 -16.66 2.34
C PHE A 311 -1.15 -16.04 2.50
N THR A 312 -1.98 -16.67 3.35
CA THR A 312 -3.19 -16.07 3.91
C THR A 312 -2.90 -15.64 5.35
N ARG A 313 -3.43 -14.48 5.77
CA ARG A 313 -3.28 -13.95 7.12
C ARG A 313 -4.59 -14.05 7.89
N GLU A 314 -4.54 -14.74 9.02
CA GLU A 314 -5.63 -14.86 9.99
C GLU A 314 -5.04 -14.67 11.39
N ASP A 315 -5.62 -13.79 12.21
CA ASP A 315 -5.20 -13.53 13.60
C ASP A 315 -3.69 -13.28 13.81
N GLY A 316 -3.03 -12.64 12.85
CA GLY A 316 -1.59 -12.34 12.89
C GLY A 316 -0.68 -13.51 12.48
N GLN A 317 -1.25 -14.64 12.08
CA GLN A 317 -0.54 -15.80 11.56
C GLN A 317 -0.56 -15.81 10.02
N LEU A 318 0.56 -16.14 9.39
CA LEU A 318 0.66 -16.39 7.96
C LEU A 318 0.65 -17.89 7.69
N THR A 319 -0.22 -18.33 6.79
CA THR A 319 -0.34 -19.75 6.41
C THR A 319 -0.24 -19.93 4.90
N THR A 320 0.51 -20.95 4.46
CA THR A 320 0.51 -21.42 3.08
C THR A 320 0.69 -22.93 3.06
N ARG A 321 0.08 -23.62 2.09
CA ARG A 321 0.24 -25.08 1.93
C ARG A 321 1.17 -25.47 0.79
N GLN A 322 1.38 -24.54 -0.13
CA GLN A 322 2.09 -24.80 -1.37
C GLN A 322 3.16 -23.74 -1.61
N GLU A 323 4.17 -24.15 -2.34
CA GLU A 323 5.18 -23.28 -2.93
C GLU A 323 5.31 -23.62 -4.41
N VAL A 324 5.55 -22.60 -5.22
CA VAL A 324 5.80 -22.78 -6.66
C VAL A 324 7.27 -22.46 -6.94
N ILE A 325 8.04 -23.46 -7.35
CA ILE A 325 9.46 -23.32 -7.68
C ILE A 325 9.59 -23.47 -9.19
N ASN A 326 10.07 -22.43 -9.87
CA ASN A 326 10.23 -22.41 -11.34
C ASN A 326 8.98 -22.88 -12.12
N GLY A 327 7.78 -22.61 -11.59
CA GLY A 327 6.50 -22.97 -12.19
C GLY A 327 5.94 -24.34 -11.78
N GLU A 328 6.70 -25.16 -11.05
CA GLU A 328 6.23 -26.43 -10.50
C GLU A 328 5.72 -26.24 -9.07
N THR A 329 4.60 -26.88 -8.72
CA THR A 329 3.97 -26.75 -7.40
C THR A 329 4.41 -27.87 -6.47
N TYR A 330 4.81 -27.51 -5.26
CA TYR A 330 5.27 -28.40 -4.20
C TYR A 330 4.39 -28.21 -2.94
N GLU A 331 4.02 -29.31 -2.30
CA GLU A 331 3.31 -29.27 -1.01
C GLU A 331 4.30 -29.06 0.14
N LEU A 332 3.95 -28.17 1.07
CA LEU A 332 4.77 -27.81 2.24
C LEU A 332 4.39 -28.67 3.46
N GLY A 333 4.39 -29.99 3.28
CA GLY A 333 3.98 -30.96 4.31
C GLY A 333 2.48 -30.95 4.59
N ASP A 334 2.03 -31.85 5.48
CA ASP A 334 0.59 -32.12 5.71
C ASP A 334 -0.19 -30.90 6.25
N SER A 335 0.46 -30.06 7.07
CA SER A 335 -0.14 -28.85 7.64
C SER A 335 0.16 -27.57 6.87
N GLY A 336 1.05 -27.61 5.88
CA GLY A 336 1.64 -26.42 5.30
C GLY A 336 2.64 -25.73 6.23
N LEU A 337 3.12 -24.56 5.77
CA LEU A 337 3.94 -23.64 6.55
C LEU A 337 3.04 -22.64 7.28
N ILE A 338 3.22 -22.57 8.60
CA ILE A 338 2.49 -21.69 9.51
C ILE A 338 3.53 -20.80 10.22
N LEU A 339 3.36 -19.49 10.14
CA LEU A 339 4.30 -18.51 10.71
C LEU A 339 3.54 -17.48 11.56
N ASP A 340 3.87 -17.40 12.85
CA ASP A 340 3.29 -16.43 13.76
C ASP A 340 4.04 -15.10 13.70
N LYS A 341 3.31 -13.98 13.65
CA LYS A 341 3.94 -12.65 13.74
C LYS A 341 4.63 -12.49 15.09
N GLN A 342 5.91 -12.18 15.03
CA GLN A 342 6.72 -11.93 16.22
C GLN A 342 6.42 -10.52 16.75
N SER A 343 6.36 -10.39 18.07
CA SER A 343 6.33 -9.07 18.70
C SER A 343 7.58 -8.28 18.32
N PRO A 344 7.49 -6.96 18.11
CA PRO A 344 8.69 -6.13 17.95
C PRO A 344 9.61 -6.37 19.13
N ILE A 345 10.88 -6.68 18.88
CA ILE A 345 11.89 -6.74 19.92
C ILE A 345 11.94 -5.32 20.51
N GLN A 346 11.55 -5.17 21.78
CA GLN A 346 11.80 -3.93 22.51
C GLN A 346 13.30 -3.88 22.78
N ASP A 347 14.02 -3.06 22.03
CA ASP A 347 15.41 -2.70 22.33
C ASP A 347 15.51 -1.80 23.58
#